data_AF-A0AB33CG52-F1
#
_entry.id   AF-A0AB33CG52-F1
#
_cell.length_a   1.000
_cell.length_b   1.000
_cell.length_c   1.000
_cell.angle_alpha   90.00
_cell.angle_beta   90.00
_cell.angle_gamma   90.00
#
_symmetry.space_group_name_H-M   'P 1'
#
loop_
_entity.id
_entity.type
_entity.pdbx_description
1 polymer ?
#
loop_
_entity_poly.entity_id
_entity_poly.type
_entity_poly.pdbx_seq_one_letter_code
_entity_poly.pdbx_strand_id
1 'polypeptide(L)'
;MALLNKNEFQKLTGIVPDADFDKLEKAAESMINPLTGMYYELHSIDEDTDINRVNWFKKALALQIQYMSDIGASSTYEMAQKDIKSVSIDGTSVSTGTSPTDSATNGVYNLALEYLFYTGLLYRGISSC
;
A
#
# COMPACT_ATOMS: atom_id res chain seq x y z
N MET A 1 -12.39 -10.87 5.04
CA MET A 1 -13.30 -9.82 5.57
C MET A 1 -12.65 -8.51 5.17
N ALA A 2 -13.36 -7.59 4.52
CA ALA A 2 -12.75 -6.35 4.01
C ALA A 2 -12.25 -5.51 5.19
N LEU A 3 -10.96 -5.15 5.20
CA LEU A 3 -10.37 -4.36 6.30
C LEU A 3 -10.68 -2.86 6.16
N LEU A 4 -11.14 -2.41 4.99
CA LEU A 4 -11.51 -1.02 4.74
C LEU A 4 -12.70 -0.87 3.79
N ASN A 5 -13.77 -0.24 4.27
CA ASN A 5 -14.92 0.06 3.41
C ASN A 5 -14.69 1.30 2.53
N LYS A 6 -15.37 1.36 1.37
CA LYS A 6 -15.36 2.50 0.43
C LYS A 6 -15.66 3.85 1.11
N ASN A 7 -16.62 3.87 2.03
CA ASN A 7 -16.99 5.09 2.78
C ASN A 7 -15.88 5.52 3.75
N GLU A 8 -15.22 4.56 4.41
CA GLU A 8 -14.08 4.85 5.30
C GLU A 8 -12.88 5.36 4.50
N PHE A 9 -12.59 4.73 3.37
CA PHE A 9 -11.56 5.19 2.43
C PHE A 9 -11.78 6.66 2.03
N GLN A 10 -12.98 7.01 1.58
CA GLN A 10 -13.31 8.38 1.17
C GLN A 10 -13.16 9.38 2.33
N LYS A 11 -13.49 8.99 3.56
CA LYS A 11 -13.29 9.85 4.73
C LYS A 11 -11.81 10.07 5.06
N LEU A 12 -10.96 9.08 4.83
CA LEU A 12 -9.54 9.13 5.17
C LEU A 12 -8.71 9.88 4.12
N THR A 13 -9.03 9.71 2.83
CA THR A 13 -8.26 10.28 1.71
C THR A 13 -8.92 11.52 1.09
N GLY A 14 -10.24 11.67 1.24
CA GLY A 14 -11.02 12.68 0.52
C GLY A 14 -11.27 12.33 -0.95
N ILE A 15 -10.87 11.13 -1.39
CA ILE A 15 -10.92 10.70 -2.81
C ILE A 15 -12.12 9.77 -3.00
N VAL A 16 -12.80 9.91 -4.14
CA VAL A 16 -13.89 9.02 -4.52
C VAL A 16 -13.31 7.66 -4.93
N PRO A 17 -13.75 6.55 -4.30
CA PRO A 17 -13.24 5.21 -4.62
C PRO A 17 -13.65 4.80 -6.04
N ASP A 18 -12.70 4.19 -6.76
CA ASP A 18 -12.89 3.70 -8.12
C ASP A 18 -13.82 2.45 -8.16
N ALA A 19 -14.33 2.11 -9.35
CA ALA A 19 -15.09 0.90 -9.59
C ALA A 19 -14.30 -0.37 -9.22
N ASP A 20 -12.97 -0.33 -9.44
CA ASP A 20 -12.04 -1.42 -9.14
C ASP A 20 -11.53 -1.44 -7.69
N PHE A 21 -12.11 -0.63 -6.79
CA PHE A 21 -11.68 -0.52 -5.39
C PHE A 21 -11.56 -1.88 -4.69
N ASP A 22 -12.52 -2.79 -4.89
CA ASP A 22 -12.54 -4.10 -4.20
C ASP A 22 -11.38 -5.00 -4.64
N LYS A 23 -10.86 -4.80 -5.86
CA LYS A 23 -9.65 -5.47 -6.36
C LYS A 23 -8.40 -4.84 -5.78
N LEU A 24 -8.34 -3.50 -5.75
CA LEU A 24 -7.22 -2.75 -5.20
C LEU A 24 -7.06 -2.96 -3.70
N GLU A 25 -8.17 -3.04 -2.95
CA GLU A 25 -8.18 -3.34 -1.53
C GLU A 25 -7.52 -4.69 -1.26
N LYS A 26 -8.02 -5.78 -1.86
CA LYS A 26 -7.46 -7.13 -1.68
C LYS A 26 -5.98 -7.20 -2.04
N ALA A 27 -5.58 -6.47 -3.08
CA ALA A 27 -4.21 -6.42 -3.51
C ALA A 27 -3.32 -5.65 -2.50
N ALA A 28 -3.81 -4.53 -1.97
CA ALA A 28 -3.14 -3.78 -0.91
C ALA A 28 -3.05 -4.59 0.40
N GLU A 29 -4.10 -5.30 0.78
CA GLU A 29 -4.11 -6.24 1.92
C GLU A 29 -3.03 -7.32 1.75
N SER A 30 -2.94 -7.92 0.56
CA SER A 30 -1.93 -8.93 0.24
C SER A 30 -0.49 -8.40 0.36
N MET A 31 -0.28 -7.09 0.22
CA MET A 31 1.03 -6.45 0.41
C MET A 31 1.30 -6.08 1.88
N ILE A 32 0.30 -5.56 2.60
CA ILE A 32 0.45 -5.04 3.97
C ILE A 32 0.39 -6.15 5.03
N ASN A 33 -0.46 -7.16 4.85
CA ASN A 33 -0.66 -8.21 5.85
C ASN A 33 0.65 -8.96 6.16
N PRO A 34 1.48 -9.36 5.17
CA PRO A 34 2.78 -9.98 5.45
C PRO A 34 3.73 -9.08 6.25
N LEU A 35 3.68 -7.75 6.05
CA LEU A 35 4.53 -6.79 6.76
C LEU A 35 4.17 -6.71 8.24
N THR A 36 2.86 -6.75 8.54
CA THR A 36 2.32 -6.73 9.91
C THR A 36 2.26 -8.10 10.57
N GLY A 37 2.80 -9.15 9.94
CA GLY A 37 2.76 -10.51 10.48
C GLY A 37 1.38 -11.14 10.46
N MET A 38 0.54 -10.76 9.51
CA MET A 38 -0.85 -11.21 9.35
C MET A 38 -1.74 -10.88 10.55
N TYR A 39 -1.43 -9.80 11.29
CA TYR A 39 -2.06 -9.51 12.57
C TYR A 39 -3.59 -9.44 12.49
N TYR A 40 -4.14 -8.67 11.53
CA TYR A 40 -5.60 -8.52 11.34
C TYR A 40 -6.25 -9.62 10.50
N GLU A 41 -5.49 -10.62 10.02
CA GLU A 41 -6.06 -11.88 9.52
C GLU A 41 -6.38 -12.82 10.70
N LEU A 42 -5.62 -12.70 11.79
CA LEU A 42 -5.74 -13.54 12.98
C LEU A 42 -6.58 -12.88 14.09
N HIS A 43 -6.68 -11.55 14.10
CA HIS A 43 -7.41 -10.77 15.10
C HIS A 43 -8.45 -9.90 14.41
N SER A 44 -9.64 -9.79 15.00
CA SER A 44 -10.67 -8.89 14.50
C SER A 44 -10.24 -7.44 14.68
N ILE A 45 -10.21 -6.68 13.59
CA ILE A 45 -9.89 -5.24 13.61
C ILE A 45 -10.91 -4.43 14.43
N ASP A 46 -12.16 -4.92 14.52
CA ASP A 46 -13.24 -4.27 15.26
C ASP A 46 -13.16 -4.50 16.78
N GLU A 47 -12.43 -5.54 17.21
CA GLU A 47 -12.25 -5.89 18.64
C GLU A 47 -10.98 -5.28 19.23
N ASP A 48 -10.20 -4.56 18.42
CA ASP A 48 -8.95 -3.94 18.83
C ASP A 48 -9.22 -2.75 19.76
N THR A 49 -8.62 -2.79 20.95
CA THR A 49 -8.75 -1.75 21.97
C THR A 49 -7.93 -0.49 21.65
N ASP A 50 -6.90 -0.61 20.82
CA ASP A 50 -6.07 0.52 20.40
C ASP A 50 -6.63 1.16 19.11
N ILE A 51 -7.52 2.11 19.32
CA ILE A 51 -8.16 2.88 18.24
C ILE A 51 -7.12 3.59 17.35
N ASN A 52 -6.00 4.04 17.92
CA ASN A 52 -4.96 4.72 17.15
C ASN A 52 -4.26 3.74 16.22
N ARG A 53 -3.94 2.53 16.70
CA ARG A 53 -3.35 1.46 15.89
C ARG A 53 -4.26 1.11 14.70
N VAL A 54 -5.56 0.94 14.94
CA VAL A 54 -6.54 0.66 13.88
C VAL A 54 -6.59 1.82 12.87
N ASN A 55 -6.63 3.06 13.35
CA ASN A 55 -6.68 4.24 12.48
C ASN A 55 -5.43 4.38 11.60
N TRP A 56 -4.23 4.14 12.17
CA TRP A 56 -2.98 4.19 11.41
C TRP A 56 -2.89 3.06 10.39
N PHE A 57 -3.35 1.86 10.75
CA PHE A 57 -3.43 0.74 9.81
C PHE A 57 -4.39 1.03 8.64
N LYS A 58 -5.61 1.50 8.94
CA LYS A 58 -6.60 1.88 7.91
C LYS A 58 -6.08 3.01 7.01
N LYS A 59 -5.37 4.01 7.56
CA LYS A 59 -4.71 5.06 6.78
C LYS A 59 -3.62 4.52 5.87
N ALA A 60 -2.77 3.62 6.36
CA ALA A 60 -1.75 2.99 5.54
C ALA A 60 -2.35 2.21 4.37
N LEU A 61 -3.41 1.44 4.62
CA LEU A 61 -4.13 0.70 3.58
C LEU A 61 -4.76 1.65 2.54
N ALA A 62 -5.38 2.73 2.99
CA ALA A 62 -5.95 3.74 2.10
C ALA A 62 -4.88 4.41 1.21
N LEU A 63 -3.73 4.78 1.77
CA LEU A 63 -2.62 5.36 1.01
C LEU A 63 -2.03 4.37 0.01
N GLN A 64 -1.95 3.08 0.36
CA GLN A 64 -1.50 2.05 -0.57
C GLN A 64 -2.48 1.88 -1.73
N ILE A 65 -3.79 1.83 -1.46
CA ILE A 65 -4.83 1.77 -2.51
C ILE A 65 -4.72 2.99 -3.43
N GLN A 66 -4.55 4.19 -2.87
CA GLN A 66 -4.37 5.41 -3.65
C GLN A 66 -3.15 5.31 -4.55
N TYR A 67 -2.01 4.89 -4.01
CA TYR A 67 -0.78 4.72 -4.79
C TYR A 67 -0.94 3.72 -5.95
N MET A 68 -1.62 2.60 -5.70
CA MET A 68 -1.92 1.59 -6.72
C MET A 68 -2.88 2.12 -7.79
N SER A 69 -3.86 2.93 -7.40
CA SER A 69 -4.77 3.63 -8.31
C SER A 69 -4.03 4.65 -9.19
N ASP A 70 -3.13 5.45 -8.59
CA ASP A 70 -2.37 6.49 -9.29
C ASP A 70 -1.41 5.90 -10.33
N ILE A 71 -0.79 4.75 -10.03
CA ILE A 71 0.07 4.02 -10.98
C ILE A 71 -0.77 3.23 -12.01
N GLY A 72 -2.01 2.89 -11.66
CA GLY A 72 -2.84 1.97 -12.44
C GLY A 72 -2.27 0.55 -12.45
N ALA A 73 -1.75 0.11 -11.30
CA ALA A 73 -1.15 -1.22 -11.13
C ALA A 73 -1.59 -1.84 -9.80
N SER A 74 -1.93 -3.13 -9.84
CA SER A 74 -2.44 -3.86 -8.67
C SER A 74 -1.43 -4.83 -8.05
N SER A 75 -0.25 -4.98 -8.63
CA SER A 75 0.78 -5.90 -8.13
C SER A 75 2.17 -5.28 -8.25
N THR A 76 3.09 -5.73 -7.42
CA THR A 76 4.50 -5.26 -7.47
C THR A 76 5.14 -5.48 -8.84
N TYR A 77 4.76 -6.57 -9.53
CA TYR A 77 5.20 -6.84 -10.89
C TYR A 77 4.64 -5.83 -11.90
N GLU A 78 3.33 -5.54 -11.86
CA GLU A 78 2.73 -4.52 -12.74
C GLU A 78 3.32 -3.14 -12.47
N MET A 79 3.58 -2.81 -11.19
CA MET A 79 4.21 -1.55 -10.80
C MET A 79 5.62 -1.45 -11.38
N ALA A 80 6.42 -2.52 -11.31
CA ALA A 80 7.75 -2.57 -11.92
C ALA A 80 7.71 -2.44 -13.45
N GLN A 81 6.70 -3.01 -14.11
CA GLN A 81 6.52 -2.88 -15.57
C GLN A 81 6.09 -1.47 -15.99
N LYS A 82 5.31 -0.78 -15.16
CA LYS A 82 4.89 0.62 -15.37
C LYS A 82 6.01 1.60 -15.07
N ASP A 83 7.04 1.16 -14.35
CA ASP A 83 8.24 1.91 -14.03
C ASP A 83 9.24 1.91 -15.19
N ILE A 84 8.83 2.48 -16.33
CA ILE A 84 9.67 2.57 -17.52
C ILE A 84 10.78 3.60 -17.26
N LYS A 85 11.93 3.14 -16.75
CA LYS A 85 13.10 4.00 -16.46
C LYS A 85 13.81 4.50 -17.72
N SER A 86 13.69 3.79 -18.84
CA SER A 86 14.21 4.22 -20.14
C SER A 86 13.58 3.45 -21.29
N VAL A 87 13.19 4.17 -22.34
CA VAL A 87 12.93 3.61 -23.67
C VAL A 87 14.00 4.16 -24.61
N SER A 88 14.69 3.25 -25.30
CA SER A 88 15.60 3.58 -26.39
C SER A 88 14.93 3.20 -27.70
N ILE A 89 14.52 4.21 -28.47
CA ILE A 89 14.02 4.04 -29.83
C ILE A 89 15.04 4.72 -30.74
N ASP A 90 15.70 3.91 -31.57
CA ASP A 90 16.51 4.31 -32.72
C ASP A 90 17.47 5.49 -32.45
N GLY A 91 18.41 5.29 -31.52
CA GLY A 91 19.45 6.28 -31.19
C GLY A 91 19.00 7.42 -30.26
N THR A 92 17.71 7.51 -29.92
CA THR A 92 17.19 8.48 -28.95
C THR A 92 16.81 7.75 -27.66
N SER A 93 17.53 8.06 -26.58
CA SER A 93 17.23 7.56 -25.23
C SER A 93 16.47 8.63 -24.45
N VAL A 94 15.26 8.30 -23.98
CA VAL A 94 14.50 9.16 -23.07
C VAL A 94 14.52 8.52 -21.68
N SER A 95 15.13 9.22 -20.72
CA SER A 95 15.10 8.87 -19.30
C SER A 95 14.18 9.84 -18.55
N THR A 96 13.20 9.30 -17.84
CA THR A 96 12.37 10.08 -16.91
C THR A 96 13.12 10.17 -15.57
N GLY A 97 13.43 11.40 -15.13
CA GLY A 97 14.33 11.65 -13.99
C GLY A 97 13.80 11.27 -12.60
N THR A 98 12.52 10.91 -12.47
CA THR A 98 11.91 10.39 -11.24
C THR A 98 10.90 9.30 -11.59
N SER A 99 11.00 8.17 -10.92
CA SER A 99 10.18 6.98 -11.12
C SER A 99 9.12 6.88 -10.03
N PRO A 100 7.84 6.57 -10.32
CA PRO A 100 6.82 6.36 -9.31
C PRO A 100 7.21 5.31 -8.25
N THR A 101 8.07 4.35 -8.61
CA THR A 101 8.62 3.35 -7.68
C THR A 101 9.66 3.90 -6.72
N ASP A 102 10.28 5.06 -6.99
CA ASP A 102 11.24 5.67 -6.06
C ASP A 102 10.55 6.10 -4.75
N SER A 103 9.22 6.27 -4.79
CA SER A 103 8.38 6.55 -3.63
C SER A 103 7.86 5.29 -2.92
N ALA A 104 8.29 4.09 -3.32
CA ALA A 104 7.87 2.84 -2.72
C ALA A 104 9.05 1.91 -2.41
N THR A 105 8.96 1.23 -1.27
CA THR A 105 9.91 0.20 -0.86
C THR A 105 9.24 -1.15 -1.01
N ASN A 106 9.81 -2.03 -1.83
CA ASN A 106 9.25 -3.36 -2.14
C ASN A 106 7.79 -3.30 -2.68
N GLY A 107 7.44 -2.21 -3.38
CA GLY A 107 6.09 -2.00 -3.92
C GLY A 107 5.07 -1.46 -2.91
N VAL A 108 5.47 -1.22 -1.66
CA VAL A 108 4.64 -0.54 -0.66
C VAL A 108 5.04 0.92 -0.58
N TYR A 109 4.05 1.82 -0.63
CA TYR A 109 4.26 3.25 -0.59
C TYR A 109 4.96 3.68 0.71
N ASN A 110 6.00 4.52 0.60
CA ASN A 110 6.84 4.86 1.74
C ASN A 110 6.06 5.54 2.88
N LEU A 111 5.08 6.39 2.56
CA LEU A 111 4.23 7.01 3.57
C LEU A 111 3.30 5.98 4.24
N ALA A 112 2.82 4.97 3.50
CA ALA A 112 2.04 3.89 4.08
C ALA A 112 2.90 3.07 5.08
N LEU A 113 4.18 2.82 4.77
CA LEU A 113 5.12 2.18 5.69
C LEU A 113 5.35 3.01 6.96
N GLU A 114 5.43 4.33 6.85
CA GLU A 114 5.57 5.23 8.00
C GLU A 114 4.35 5.16 8.92
N TYR A 115 3.14 5.15 8.37
CA TYR A 115 1.92 4.93 9.16
C TYR A 115 1.88 3.54 9.80
N LEU A 116 2.31 2.49 9.09
CA LEU A 116 2.45 1.15 9.67
C LEU A 116 3.47 1.12 10.80
N PHE A 117 4.55 1.90 10.73
CA PHE A 117 5.52 1.99 11.82
C PHE A 117 4.87 2.49 13.12
N TYR A 118 4.00 3.51 13.03
CA TYR A 118 3.26 4.02 14.20
C TYR A 118 2.26 3.01 14.80
N THR A 119 1.88 1.97 14.07
CA THR A 119 1.04 0.88 14.63
C THR A 119 1.80 -0.03 15.60
N GLY A 120 3.13 -0.04 15.54
CA GLY A 120 3.98 -0.99 16.27
C GLY A 120 3.99 -2.41 15.67
N LEU A 121 3.16 -2.70 14.67
CA LEU A 121 3.02 -4.04 14.08
C LEU A 121 4.21 -4.45 13.19
N LEU A 122 5.08 -3.50 12.82
CA LEU A 122 6.30 -3.79 12.06
C LEU A 122 7.43 -4.34 12.95
N TYR A 123 7.28 -4.28 14.28
CA TYR A 123 8.31 -4.77 15.19
C TYR A 123 8.34 -6.31 15.18
N ARG A 124 9.32 -6.85 14.47
CA ARG A 124 9.68 -8.27 14.51
C ARG A 124 10.76 -8.42 15.57
N GLY A 125 10.38 -8.81 16.80
CA GLY A 125 11.29 -9.00 17.93
C GLY A 125 12.33 -10.13 17.76
N ILE A 126 12.63 -10.53 16.53
CA ILE A 126 13.59 -11.56 16.17
C ILE A 126 14.45 -10.94 15.07
N SER A 127 15.73 -10.68 15.38
CA SER A 127 16.75 -10.41 14.36
C SER A 127 16.75 -11.60 13.41
N SER A 128 16.46 -11.38 12.13
CA SER A 128 16.68 -12.39 11.11
C SER A 128 18.17 -12.76 11.12
N CYS A 129 18.48 -13.96 11.61
CA CYS A 129 19.80 -14.57 11.50
C CYS A 129 20.09 -14.98 10.06
#